data_AF-A0A231GVR9-F1
#
_entry.id   AF-A0A231GVR9-F1
#
_cell.length_a   1.000
_cell.length_b   1.000
_cell.length_c   1.000
_cell.angle_alpha   90.00
_cell.angle_beta   90.00
_cell.angle_gamma   90.00
#
_symmetry.space_group_name_H-M   'P 1'
#
loop_
_entity.id
_entity.type
_entity.pdbx_description
1 polymer ?
#
loop_
_entity_poly.entity_id
_entity_poly.type
_entity_poly.pdbx_seq_one_letter_code
_entity_poly.pdbx_strand_id
1 'polypeptide(L)'
;MLPGSERARILITVKAYPAPSERYGETVCVAGVRIDRLPPTWIRLYPMRFRGMGQDLVFRKYDIVEVDVRKRRGDDPRIESFQPDQQSLQVVGHVDTNGGRWTQRRTLIRPLIGATSTCALIRANPKGEMAVPAPSLGMIKPIVDAVMVERGNGWTPQQRRKAQAAAAPSLFDDAPPVLEPMPYRVAYRYHCTDSECPGHRQQCLDWEIGQAGRKWQQTYGVAGAQQRLREKWEQEICAPERDLYFFIGNQALHRRSFEVLGAWYPKVSSGAGPDQLSML
;
A
#
# COMPACT_ATOMS: atom_id res chain seq x y z
N MET A 1 -2.39 -25.87 -9.08
CA MET A 1 -3.24 -25.37 -7.99
C MET A 1 -3.19 -26.33 -6.80
N LEU A 2 -2.79 -25.84 -5.63
CA LEU A 2 -2.79 -26.61 -4.37
C LEU A 2 -4.23 -26.72 -3.82
N PRO A 3 -4.57 -27.71 -2.98
CA PRO A 3 -5.90 -27.81 -2.38
C PRO A 3 -6.31 -26.51 -1.65
N GLY A 4 -7.51 -26.01 -1.94
CA GLY A 4 -8.04 -24.76 -1.38
C GLY A 4 -7.46 -23.47 -1.97
N SER A 5 -6.66 -23.55 -3.04
CA SER A 5 -6.26 -22.37 -3.82
C SER A 5 -7.31 -22.00 -4.85
N GLU A 6 -7.51 -20.70 -5.04
CA GLU A 6 -8.28 -20.13 -6.14
C GLU A 6 -7.38 -19.23 -7.01
N ARG A 7 -7.63 -19.17 -8.32
CA ARG A 7 -6.97 -18.21 -9.20
C ARG A 7 -7.56 -16.83 -8.95
N ALA A 8 -6.71 -15.80 -8.81
CA ALA A 8 -7.13 -14.42 -8.63
C ALA A 8 -6.52 -13.51 -9.70
N ARG A 9 -7.35 -12.73 -10.39
CA ARG A 9 -6.92 -11.61 -11.25
C ARG A 9 -7.01 -10.31 -10.46
N ILE A 10 -5.86 -9.67 -10.25
CA ILE A 10 -5.69 -8.59 -9.28
C ILE A 10 -5.08 -7.37 -9.97
N LEU A 11 -5.71 -6.20 -9.85
CA LEU A 11 -5.06 -4.92 -10.10
C LEU A 11 -4.26 -4.54 -8.86
N ILE A 12 -2.93 -4.50 -8.96
CA ILE A 12 -2.06 -4.11 -7.84
C ILE A 12 -2.20 -2.61 -7.60
N THR A 13 -2.62 -2.20 -6.40
CA THR A 13 -2.78 -0.78 -6.06
C THR A 13 -1.80 -0.32 -4.98
N VAL A 14 -1.18 -1.25 -4.26
CA VAL A 14 -0.30 -0.97 -3.13
C VAL A 14 0.93 -1.87 -3.18
N LYS A 15 2.10 -1.25 -3.01
CA LYS A 15 3.36 -1.90 -2.68
C LYS A 15 3.95 -1.16 -1.48
N ALA A 16 3.87 -1.77 -0.30
CA ALA A 16 4.49 -1.19 0.88
C ALA A 16 6.02 -1.31 0.83
N TYR A 17 6.70 -0.51 1.64
CA TYR A 17 8.13 -0.66 1.87
C TYR A 17 8.40 -2.00 2.58
N PRO A 18 9.38 -2.80 2.14
CA PRO A 18 9.66 -4.11 2.72
C PRO A 18 10.15 -3.99 4.15
N ALA A 19 9.81 -4.99 4.95
CA ALA A 19 10.25 -5.13 6.33
C ALA A 19 10.96 -6.48 6.51
N PRO A 20 12.04 -6.51 7.33
CA PRO A 20 12.74 -7.75 7.60
C PRO A 20 11.89 -8.69 8.48
N SER A 21 11.96 -9.98 8.20
CA SER A 21 11.14 -11.04 8.78
C SER A 21 12.00 -12.24 9.16
N GLU A 22 11.81 -12.77 10.38
CA GLU A 22 12.51 -14.00 10.82
C GLU A 22 12.10 -15.21 9.97
N ARG A 23 10.82 -15.33 9.63
CA ARG A 23 10.27 -16.52 8.97
C ARG A 23 10.39 -16.49 7.44
N TYR A 24 10.40 -15.29 6.86
CA TYR A 24 10.25 -15.12 5.41
C TYR A 24 11.40 -14.29 4.79
N GLY A 25 12.45 -13.98 5.55
CA GLY A 25 13.57 -13.15 5.13
C GLY A 25 13.16 -11.68 5.04
N GLU A 26 12.59 -11.29 3.90
CA GLU A 26 12.10 -9.93 3.67
C GLU A 26 10.70 -9.97 3.10
N THR A 27 9.77 -9.34 3.80
CA THR A 27 8.37 -9.34 3.43
C THR A 27 7.91 -7.96 3.04
N VAL A 28 7.10 -7.91 2.00
CA VAL A 28 6.41 -6.71 1.55
C VAL A 28 4.92 -6.95 1.65
N CYS A 29 4.20 -5.96 2.20
CA CYS A 29 2.75 -5.97 2.08
C CYS A 29 2.38 -5.50 0.67
N VAL A 30 1.75 -6.39 -0.09
CA VAL A 30 1.16 -6.06 -1.39
C VAL A 30 -0.34 -6.13 -1.24
N ALA A 31 -1.03 -5.12 -1.74
CA ALA A 31 -2.48 -5.15 -1.82
C ALA A 31 -2.95 -4.67 -3.18
N GLY A 32 -4.17 -5.08 -3.51
CA GLY A 32 -4.80 -4.78 -4.77
C GLY A 32 -6.30 -4.99 -4.70
N VAL A 33 -6.90 -4.98 -5.88
CA VAL A 33 -8.33 -5.19 -6.08
C VAL A 33 -8.50 -6.39 -6.99
N ARG A 34 -9.30 -7.36 -6.55
CA ARG A 34 -9.75 -8.45 -7.43
C ARG A 34 -10.73 -7.90 -8.45
N ILE A 35 -10.38 -8.05 -9.72
CA ILE A 35 -11.12 -7.54 -10.89
C ILE A 35 -11.72 -8.68 -11.72
N ASP A 36 -11.59 -9.92 -11.25
CA ASP A 36 -12.22 -11.13 -11.81
C ASP A 36 -13.63 -11.38 -11.29
N ARG A 37 -14.17 -10.49 -10.47
CA ARG A 37 -15.49 -10.61 -9.86
C ARG A 37 -16.18 -9.25 -9.77
N LEU A 38 -17.50 -9.28 -9.71
CA LEU A 38 -18.34 -8.09 -9.49
C LEU A 38 -19.20 -8.29 -8.24
N PRO A 39 -19.21 -7.34 -7.28
CA PRO A 39 -18.38 -6.13 -7.25
C PRO A 39 -16.89 -6.46 -7.03
N PRO A 40 -15.96 -5.56 -7.44
CA PRO A 40 -14.54 -5.72 -7.15
C PRO A 40 -14.30 -5.68 -5.64
N THR A 41 -13.35 -6.48 -5.16
CA THR A 41 -13.06 -6.61 -3.72
C THR A 41 -11.59 -6.44 -3.41
N TRP A 42 -11.26 -5.92 -2.23
CA TRP A 42 -9.89 -5.84 -1.75
C TRP A 42 -9.25 -7.23 -1.60
N ILE A 43 -7.94 -7.29 -1.85
CA ILE A 43 -7.10 -8.45 -1.55
C ILE A 43 -5.74 -7.98 -1.03
N ARG A 44 -5.29 -8.59 0.05
CA ARG A 44 -3.96 -8.47 0.62
C ARG A 44 -3.20 -9.77 0.37
N LEU A 45 -2.04 -9.66 -0.27
CA LEU A 45 -1.14 -10.78 -0.53
C LEU A 45 -0.07 -10.79 0.55
N TYR A 46 -0.15 -11.74 1.47
CA TYR A 46 0.81 -11.88 2.57
C TYR A 46 1.08 -13.35 2.94
N PRO A 47 2.35 -13.77 3.08
CA PRO A 47 3.55 -12.97 2.87
C PRO A 47 3.90 -12.91 1.37
N MET A 48 4.32 -11.75 0.88
CA MET A 48 5.05 -11.65 -0.38
C MET A 48 6.53 -11.52 -0.03
N ARG A 49 7.36 -12.46 -0.48
CA ARG A 49 8.81 -12.31 -0.41
C ARG A 49 9.22 -11.20 -1.37
N PHE A 50 9.96 -10.21 -0.85
CA PHE A 50 10.38 -9.04 -1.64
C PHE A 50 11.46 -9.41 -2.66
N ARG A 51 12.41 -10.25 -2.24
CA ARG A 51 13.49 -10.81 -3.07
C ARG A 51 13.46 -12.33 -2.98
N GLY A 52 13.43 -13.00 -4.12
CA GLY A 52 13.49 -14.46 -4.22
C GLY A 52 13.82 -14.88 -5.65
N MET A 53 14.81 -15.75 -5.84
CA MET A 53 15.43 -16.10 -7.13
C MET A 53 16.12 -14.92 -7.84
N GLY A 54 16.84 -14.08 -7.09
CA GLY A 54 17.73 -13.06 -7.66
C GLY A 54 17.06 -11.82 -8.29
N GLN A 55 15.74 -11.63 -8.11
CA GLN A 55 15.04 -10.43 -8.62
C GLN A 55 14.14 -9.79 -7.55
N ASP A 56 14.04 -8.46 -7.59
CA ASP A 56 13.01 -7.67 -6.89
C ASP A 56 11.62 -8.11 -7.35
N LEU A 57 10.56 -7.81 -6.58
CA LEU A 57 9.17 -8.02 -7.00
C LEU A 57 8.94 -7.64 -8.48
N VAL A 58 8.60 -8.65 -9.30
CA VAL A 58 8.57 -8.58 -10.77
C VAL A 58 7.48 -7.65 -11.33
N PHE A 59 6.52 -7.22 -10.51
CA PHE A 59 5.41 -6.35 -10.93
C PHE A 59 5.48 -4.94 -10.34
N ARG A 60 4.85 -4.00 -11.06
CA ARG A 60 4.73 -2.58 -10.74
C ARG A 60 3.34 -2.28 -10.16
N LYS A 61 3.20 -1.10 -9.56
CA LYS A 61 1.89 -0.59 -9.14
C LYS A 61 1.04 -0.36 -10.40
N TYR A 62 -0.22 -0.79 -10.36
CA TYR A 62 -1.18 -0.84 -11.46
C TYR A 62 -0.91 -1.86 -12.56
N ASP A 63 -0.02 -2.82 -12.32
CA ASP A 63 -0.03 -4.07 -13.08
C ASP A 63 -1.28 -4.88 -12.75
N ILE A 64 -1.80 -5.58 -13.75
CA ILE A 64 -2.77 -6.66 -13.58
C ILE A 64 -1.97 -7.95 -13.49
N VAL A 65 -2.13 -8.65 -12.38
CA VAL A 65 -1.49 -9.95 -12.15
C VAL A 65 -2.54 -11.04 -12.05
N GLU A 66 -2.15 -12.24 -12.44
CA GLU A 66 -2.87 -13.46 -12.11
C GLU A 66 -2.00 -14.34 -11.23
N VAL A 67 -2.58 -14.84 -10.13
CA VAL A 67 -1.84 -15.61 -9.13
C VAL A 67 -2.79 -16.55 -8.40
N ASP A 68 -2.31 -17.74 -8.07
CA ASP A 68 -3.04 -18.69 -7.22
C ASP A 68 -2.95 -18.20 -5.77
N VAL A 69 -4.08 -18.08 -5.09
CA VAL A 69 -4.16 -17.58 -3.72
C VAL A 69 -4.92 -18.54 -2.83
N ARG A 70 -4.50 -18.65 -1.57
CA ARG A 70 -5.20 -19.40 -0.53
C ARG A 70 -5.66 -18.45 0.56
N LYS A 71 -6.92 -18.57 0.98
CA LYS A 71 -7.42 -17.78 2.09
C LYS A 71 -6.61 -18.10 3.35
N ARG A 72 -6.06 -17.06 4.02
CA ARG A 72 -5.42 -17.28 5.33
C ARG A 72 -6.49 -17.67 6.34
N ARG A 73 -6.20 -18.70 7.13
CA ARG A 73 -7.01 -19.19 8.26
C ARG A 73 -6.17 -19.12 9.53
N GLY A 74 -6.80 -18.91 10.68
CA GLY A 74 -6.12 -18.87 11.98
C GLY A 74 -5.61 -17.48 12.36
N ASP A 75 -4.29 -17.28 12.28
CA ASP A 75 -3.54 -16.15 12.88
C ASP A 75 -3.80 -14.78 12.24
N ASP A 76 -4.44 -14.74 11.08
CA ASP A 76 -4.81 -13.52 10.38
C ASP A 76 -6.27 -13.57 9.88
N PRO A 77 -7.21 -13.10 10.71
CA PRO A 77 -8.64 -13.13 10.37
C PRO A 77 -9.10 -11.94 9.50
N ARG A 78 -8.19 -11.13 8.95
CA ARG A 78 -8.59 -10.03 8.06
C ARG A 78 -9.30 -10.60 6.82
N ILE A 79 -10.46 -10.05 6.47
CA ILE A 79 -11.38 -10.62 5.47
C ILE A 79 -10.77 -10.69 4.06
N GLU A 80 -9.77 -9.87 3.80
CA GLU A 80 -9.04 -9.76 2.54
C GLU A 80 -7.63 -10.37 2.59
N SER A 81 -7.23 -11.05 3.66
CA SER A 81 -5.88 -11.64 3.75
C SER A 81 -5.81 -13.00 3.04
N PHE A 82 -4.87 -13.11 2.10
CA PHE A 82 -4.60 -14.31 1.31
C PHE A 82 -3.10 -14.58 1.22
N GLN A 83 -2.75 -15.85 1.24
CA GLN A 83 -1.40 -16.33 0.95
C GLN A 83 -1.26 -16.61 -0.55
N PRO A 84 -0.40 -15.87 -1.27
CA PRO A 84 -0.13 -16.12 -2.68
C PRO A 84 0.83 -17.29 -2.87
N ASP A 85 0.66 -18.04 -3.95
CA ASP A 85 1.72 -18.86 -4.54
C ASP A 85 2.52 -18.00 -5.52
N GLN A 86 3.66 -17.46 -5.05
CA GLN A 86 4.48 -16.54 -5.84
C GLN A 86 5.05 -17.17 -7.12
N GLN A 87 5.18 -18.51 -7.20
CA GLN A 87 5.66 -19.19 -8.42
C GLN A 87 4.61 -19.19 -9.53
N SER A 88 3.33 -19.08 -9.18
CA SER A 88 2.21 -19.00 -10.12
C SER A 88 1.92 -17.59 -10.64
N LEU A 89 2.63 -16.58 -10.11
CA LEU A 89 2.36 -15.17 -10.39
C LEU A 89 2.77 -14.80 -11.80
N GLN A 90 1.84 -14.24 -12.55
CA GLN A 90 2.05 -13.76 -13.90
C GLN A 90 1.54 -12.33 -14.04
N VAL A 91 2.34 -11.45 -14.65
CA VAL A 91 1.91 -10.12 -15.05
C VAL A 91 1.22 -10.24 -16.41
N VAL A 92 -0.08 -9.93 -16.46
CA VAL A 92 -0.91 -10.09 -17.67
C VAL A 92 -1.32 -8.76 -18.29
N GLY A 93 -0.89 -7.63 -17.71
CA GLY A 93 -1.11 -6.31 -18.27
C GLY A 93 -0.68 -5.19 -17.33
N HIS A 94 -0.69 -3.96 -17.84
CA HIS A 94 -0.47 -2.74 -17.08
C HIS A 94 -1.59 -1.73 -17.37
N VAL A 95 -2.06 -1.02 -16.34
CA VAL A 95 -3.05 0.03 -16.51
C VAL A 95 -2.37 1.39 -16.36
N ASP A 96 -2.10 2.03 -17.48
CA ASP A 96 -1.44 3.33 -17.54
C ASP A 96 -2.29 4.48 -16.95
N THR A 97 -1.66 5.63 -16.84
CA THR A 97 -2.29 6.84 -16.28
C THR A 97 -3.18 7.59 -17.29
N ASN A 98 -3.13 7.29 -18.59
CA ASN A 98 -3.85 8.03 -19.66
C ASN A 98 -3.76 9.56 -19.48
N GLY A 99 -2.54 10.11 -19.59
CA GLY A 99 -2.28 11.55 -19.43
C GLY A 99 -2.57 12.10 -18.02
N GLY A 100 -2.64 11.21 -17.01
CA GLY A 100 -2.94 11.58 -15.63
C GLY A 100 -4.43 11.52 -15.24
N ARG A 101 -5.33 11.11 -16.13
CA ARG A 101 -6.79 10.98 -15.84
C ARG A 101 -7.18 9.67 -15.16
N TRP A 102 -6.39 8.62 -15.39
CA TRP A 102 -6.53 7.29 -14.78
C TRP A 102 -7.90 6.63 -15.04
N THR A 103 -8.52 6.91 -16.19
CA THR A 103 -9.89 6.49 -16.54
C THR A 103 -10.11 4.98 -16.44
N GLN A 104 -9.20 4.18 -17.00
CA GLN A 104 -9.31 2.72 -16.96
C GLN A 104 -9.13 2.20 -15.53
N ARG A 105 -8.17 2.74 -14.78
CA ARG A 105 -7.99 2.40 -13.36
C ARG A 105 -9.29 2.69 -12.60
N ARG A 106 -9.90 3.87 -12.81
CA ARG A 106 -11.15 4.30 -12.12
C ARG A 106 -12.27 3.31 -12.43
N THR A 107 -12.40 2.90 -13.68
CA THR A 107 -13.43 1.94 -14.13
C THR A 107 -13.32 0.62 -13.37
N LEU A 108 -12.10 0.09 -13.23
CA LEU A 108 -11.84 -1.19 -12.58
C LEU A 108 -12.15 -1.22 -11.06
N ILE A 109 -12.05 -0.07 -10.37
CA ILE A 109 -12.18 -0.01 -8.91
C ILE A 109 -13.30 0.91 -8.44
N ARG A 110 -14.15 1.41 -9.34
CA ARG A 110 -15.15 2.47 -9.08
C ARG A 110 -15.93 2.27 -7.77
N PRO A 111 -16.48 1.08 -7.44
CA PRO A 111 -17.27 0.88 -6.22
C PRO A 111 -16.47 1.03 -4.92
N LEU A 112 -15.14 1.00 -4.97
CA LEU A 112 -14.26 1.07 -3.80
C LEU A 112 -13.77 2.49 -3.52
N ILE A 113 -13.89 3.42 -4.48
CA ILE A 113 -13.40 4.79 -4.37
C ILE A 113 -14.22 5.53 -3.31
N GLY A 114 -13.59 5.89 -2.20
CA GLY A 114 -14.28 6.59 -1.11
C GLY A 114 -15.36 5.76 -0.41
N ALA A 115 -15.39 4.44 -0.62
CA ALA A 115 -16.42 3.56 -0.08
C ALA A 115 -16.38 3.43 1.46
N THR A 116 -15.36 3.98 2.10
CA THR A 116 -15.20 3.96 3.54
C THR A 116 -14.42 5.18 4.03
N SER A 117 -14.30 5.32 5.35
CA SER A 117 -13.48 6.31 6.02
C SER A 117 -12.51 5.62 6.98
N THR A 118 -11.45 6.32 7.37
CA THR A 118 -10.48 5.79 8.35
C THR A 118 -11.17 5.49 9.68
N CYS A 119 -12.07 6.38 10.15
CA CYS A 119 -12.86 6.16 11.35
C CYS A 119 -13.75 4.90 11.24
N ALA A 120 -14.43 4.70 10.11
CA ALA A 120 -15.28 3.53 9.90
C ALA A 120 -14.48 2.23 9.95
N LEU A 121 -13.30 2.19 9.31
CA LEU A 121 -12.39 1.05 9.38
C LEU A 121 -11.89 0.80 10.81
N ILE A 122 -11.55 1.85 11.58
CA ILE A 122 -11.17 1.71 12.99
C ILE A 122 -12.31 1.15 13.83
N ARG A 123 -13.55 1.62 13.63
CA ARG A 123 -14.74 1.13 14.36
C ARG A 123 -15.05 -0.33 14.03
N ALA A 124 -14.89 -0.73 12.77
CA ALA A 124 -15.10 -2.12 12.32
C ALA A 124 -14.09 -3.12 12.93
N ASN A 125 -12.96 -2.64 13.48
CA ASN A 125 -11.97 -3.49 14.13
C ASN A 125 -12.17 -3.49 15.67
N PRO A 126 -12.54 -4.64 16.28
CA PRO A 126 -12.84 -4.72 17.70
C PRO A 126 -11.60 -4.46 18.57
N LYS A 127 -11.84 -3.93 19.78
CA LYS A 127 -10.80 -3.83 20.81
C LYS A 127 -10.58 -5.20 21.45
N GLY A 128 -9.32 -5.63 21.61
CA GLY A 128 -8.96 -6.84 22.36
C GLY A 128 -9.17 -8.16 21.61
N GLU A 129 -10.31 -8.33 20.92
CA GLU A 129 -10.60 -9.57 20.19
C GLU A 129 -9.91 -9.60 18.82
N MET A 130 -8.76 -10.26 18.76
CA MET A 130 -7.98 -10.36 17.53
C MET A 130 -8.49 -11.42 16.56
N ALA A 131 -9.41 -12.30 16.99
CA ALA A 131 -9.94 -13.42 16.20
C ALA A 131 -11.14 -13.08 15.31
N VAL A 132 -11.88 -12.00 15.62
CA VAL A 132 -13.07 -11.61 14.85
C VAL A 132 -12.66 -11.07 13.47
N PRO A 133 -13.21 -11.59 12.36
CA PRO A 133 -12.91 -11.05 11.04
C PRO A 133 -13.34 -9.59 10.87
N ALA A 134 -12.43 -8.77 10.33
CA ALA A 134 -12.65 -7.33 10.14
C ALA A 134 -11.90 -6.83 8.89
N PRO A 135 -12.41 -5.76 8.24
CA PRO A 135 -11.72 -5.12 7.12
C PRO A 135 -10.44 -4.43 7.59
N SER A 136 -9.41 -4.51 6.76
CA SER A 136 -8.05 -4.00 7.03
C SER A 136 -7.48 -3.13 5.92
N LEU A 137 -8.23 -2.91 4.85
CA LEU A 137 -7.89 -2.15 3.67
C LEU A 137 -9.07 -1.26 3.30
N GLY A 138 -8.76 -0.10 2.74
CA GLY A 138 -9.77 0.76 2.14
C GLY A 138 -9.17 1.89 1.34
N MET A 139 -10.02 2.52 0.55
CA MET A 139 -9.70 3.73 -0.19
C MET A 139 -10.57 4.85 0.35
N ILE A 140 -9.93 5.83 1.00
CA ILE A 140 -10.61 6.88 1.75
C ILE A 140 -10.37 8.24 1.09
N LYS A 141 -11.34 9.15 1.23
CA LYS A 141 -11.19 10.56 0.80
C LYS A 141 -10.61 11.37 1.97
N PRO A 142 -9.37 11.88 1.89
CA PRO A 142 -8.78 12.70 2.92
C PRO A 142 -9.02 14.19 2.65
N ILE A 143 -9.15 14.96 3.73
CA ILE A 143 -8.99 16.42 3.76
C ILE A 143 -7.63 16.66 4.43
N VAL A 144 -6.60 16.93 3.64
CA VAL A 144 -5.20 16.97 4.12
C VAL A 144 -4.88 18.33 4.73
N ASP A 145 -4.48 18.34 6.00
CA ASP A 145 -4.08 19.56 6.72
C ASP A 145 -2.57 19.83 6.61
N ALA A 146 -1.76 18.77 6.57
CA ALA A 146 -0.31 18.89 6.43
C ALA A 146 0.36 17.59 5.98
N VAL A 147 1.50 17.76 5.29
CA VAL A 147 2.44 16.68 4.97
C VAL A 147 3.74 16.92 5.72
N MET A 148 4.18 15.92 6.48
CA MET A 148 5.43 15.97 7.24
C MET A 148 6.47 15.10 6.54
N VAL A 149 7.60 15.70 6.16
CA VAL A 149 8.75 15.00 5.57
C VAL A 149 9.95 15.13 6.50
N GLU A 150 10.36 14.00 7.07
CA GLU A 150 11.40 13.88 8.10
C GLU A 150 12.45 12.84 7.68
N ARG A 151 13.60 12.82 8.34
CA ARG A 151 14.55 11.70 8.22
C ARG A 151 13.90 10.42 8.73
N GLY A 152 14.16 9.32 8.03
CA GLY A 152 13.73 8.01 8.48
C GLY A 152 14.52 7.55 9.70
N ASN A 153 13.88 6.73 10.52
CA ASN A 153 14.56 6.07 11.62
C ASN A 153 15.42 4.93 11.09
N GLY A 154 16.55 4.68 11.76
CA GLY A 154 17.32 3.46 11.54
C GLY A 154 16.55 2.22 11.99
N TRP A 155 17.00 1.04 11.57
CA TRP A 155 16.49 -0.21 12.12
C TRP A 155 16.76 -0.30 13.62
N THR A 156 15.74 -0.75 14.36
CA THR A 156 15.92 -1.24 15.74
C THR A 156 16.95 -2.39 15.76
N PRO A 157 17.59 -2.69 16.90
CA PRO A 157 18.53 -3.81 16.99
C PRO A 157 17.92 -5.13 16.52
N GLN A 158 16.64 -5.38 16.84
CA GLN A 158 15.93 -6.56 16.38
C GLN A 158 15.74 -6.57 14.85
N GLN A 159 15.25 -5.49 14.24
CA GLN A 159 15.06 -5.40 12.79
C GLN A 159 16.39 -5.52 12.04
N ARG A 160 17.47 -4.94 12.59
CA ARG A 160 18.82 -5.04 12.01
C ARG A 160 19.31 -6.48 11.96
N ARG A 161 19.16 -7.23 13.07
CA ARG A 161 19.49 -8.66 13.09
C ARG A 161 18.69 -9.46 12.07
N LYS A 162 17.39 -9.17 11.93
CA LYS A 162 16.53 -9.82 10.91
C LYS A 162 16.98 -9.50 9.48
N ALA A 163 17.31 -8.24 9.20
CA ALA A 163 17.79 -7.81 7.88
C ALA A 163 19.14 -8.43 7.53
N GLN A 164 20.05 -8.54 8.51
CA GLN A 164 21.35 -9.22 8.33
C GLN A 164 21.18 -10.72 8.09
N ALA A 165 20.30 -11.38 8.86
CA ALA A 165 20.01 -12.80 8.68
C ALA A 165 19.37 -13.09 7.31
N ALA A 166 18.48 -12.22 6.84
CA ALA A 166 17.86 -12.33 5.52
C ALA A 166 18.84 -12.14 4.36
N ALA A 167 19.95 -11.45 4.61
CA ALA A 167 21.03 -11.20 3.66
C ALA A 167 22.20 -12.18 3.82
N ALA A 168 22.10 -13.19 4.69
CA ALA A 168 23.14 -14.20 4.80
C ALA A 168 23.16 -15.06 3.52
N PRO A 169 24.36 -15.42 3.01
CA PRO A 169 24.48 -16.26 1.83
C PRO A 169 23.83 -17.64 2.07
N SER A 170 23.24 -18.20 1.03
CA SER A 170 22.78 -19.58 1.04
C SER A 170 23.85 -20.49 0.44
N LEU A 171 23.71 -21.81 0.57
CA LEU A 171 24.64 -22.76 -0.08
C LEU A 171 24.61 -22.68 -1.62
N PHE A 172 23.60 -22.05 -2.21
CA PHE A 172 23.34 -22.08 -3.64
C PHE A 172 23.18 -20.69 -4.29
N ASP A 173 23.15 -19.61 -3.51
CA ASP A 173 22.91 -18.24 -4.00
C ASP A 173 23.85 -17.22 -3.33
N ASP A 174 24.26 -16.21 -4.10
CA ASP A 174 24.96 -15.04 -3.57
C ASP A 174 24.10 -14.28 -2.55
N ALA A 175 24.76 -13.71 -1.54
CA ALA A 175 24.11 -12.90 -0.53
C ALA A 175 23.51 -11.61 -1.14
N PRO A 176 22.20 -11.37 -1.01
CA PRO A 176 21.61 -10.10 -1.44
C PRO A 176 22.11 -8.97 -0.52
N PRO A 177 22.14 -7.71 -1.00
CA PRO A 177 22.52 -6.59 -0.13
C PRO A 177 21.55 -6.46 1.03
N VAL A 178 22.05 -6.14 2.22
CA VAL A 178 21.23 -6.00 3.44
C VAL A 178 20.12 -4.98 3.20
N LEU A 179 18.88 -5.35 3.52
CA LEU A 179 17.76 -4.42 3.40
C LEU A 179 17.96 -3.22 4.33
N GLU A 180 17.96 -2.04 3.74
CA GLU A 180 18.10 -0.77 4.45
C GLU A 180 16.74 -0.22 4.93
N PRO A 181 16.72 0.54 6.04
CA PRO A 181 15.54 1.25 6.48
C PRO A 181 15.14 2.32 5.46
N MET A 182 13.87 2.73 5.49
CA MET A 182 13.41 3.82 4.65
C MET A 182 14.17 5.11 5.04
N PRO A 183 14.84 5.80 4.09
CA PRO A 183 15.73 6.93 4.42
C PRO A 183 14.98 8.19 4.89
N TYR A 184 13.70 8.28 4.56
CA TYR A 184 12.82 9.40 4.89
C TYR A 184 11.46 8.89 5.32
N ARG A 185 10.80 9.63 6.20
CA ARG A 185 9.44 9.38 6.64
C ARG A 185 8.54 10.46 6.09
N VAL A 186 7.50 10.05 5.37
CA VAL A 186 6.40 10.93 4.96
C VAL A 186 5.19 10.56 5.80
N ALA A 187 4.57 11.54 6.46
CA ALA A 187 3.33 11.35 7.20
C ALA A 187 2.30 12.41 6.79
N TYR A 188 1.03 12.04 6.88
CA TYR A 188 -0.10 12.92 6.60
C TYR A 188 -0.83 13.24 7.90
N ARG A 189 -1.18 14.51 8.09
CA ARG A 189 -2.22 14.95 9.01
C ARG A 189 -3.45 15.30 8.19
N TYR A 190 -4.59 14.67 8.48
CA TYR A 190 -5.80 14.83 7.69
C TYR A 190 -7.08 14.46 8.46
N HIS A 191 -8.22 14.92 7.97
CA HIS A 191 -9.55 14.47 8.38
C HIS A 191 -10.15 13.53 7.30
N CYS A 192 -10.86 12.48 7.71
CA CYS A 192 -11.64 11.67 6.77
C CYS A 192 -13.08 12.18 6.69
N THR A 193 -13.88 11.65 5.77
CA THR A 193 -15.27 12.06 5.52
C THR A 193 -16.27 11.67 6.61
N ASP A 194 -15.79 11.17 7.74
CA ASP A 194 -16.63 10.85 8.90
C ASP A 194 -16.99 12.14 9.64
N SER A 195 -18.28 12.32 9.98
CA SER A 195 -18.77 13.54 10.64
C SER A 195 -18.17 13.79 12.02
N GLU A 196 -17.72 12.73 12.70
CA GLU A 196 -17.11 12.80 14.03
C GLU A 196 -15.60 12.58 13.97
N CYS A 197 -14.96 12.85 12.82
CA CYS A 197 -13.53 12.61 12.65
C CYS A 197 -12.68 13.48 13.60
N PRO A 198 -11.90 12.90 14.53
CA PRO A 198 -11.02 13.65 15.43
C PRO A 198 -9.71 14.09 14.76
N GLY A 199 -9.56 13.84 13.46
CA GLY A 199 -8.30 13.93 12.73
C GLY A 199 -7.45 12.67 12.83
N HIS A 200 -6.52 12.52 11.90
CA HIS A 200 -5.61 11.38 11.77
C HIS A 200 -4.19 11.85 11.53
N ARG A 201 -3.21 11.15 12.11
CA ARG A 201 -1.79 11.30 11.79
C ARG A 201 -1.22 9.94 11.42
N GLN A 202 -0.94 9.72 10.14
CA GLN A 202 -0.54 8.40 9.63
C GLN A 202 0.72 8.50 8.76
N GLN A 203 1.63 7.55 8.96
CA GLN A 203 2.79 7.41 8.09
C GLN A 203 2.37 6.79 6.75
N CYS A 204 3.00 7.23 5.67
CA CYS A 204 2.93 6.59 4.38
C CYS A 204 4.05 5.54 4.27
N LEU A 205 3.65 4.28 4.05
CA LEU A 205 4.55 3.14 3.87
C LEU A 205 4.73 2.78 2.39
N ASP A 206 4.40 3.66 1.45
CA ASP A 206 4.57 3.39 0.03
C ASP A 206 6.07 3.17 -0.31
N TRP A 207 6.37 2.06 -0.99
CA TRP A 207 7.72 1.72 -1.48
C TRP A 207 8.36 2.85 -2.29
N GLU A 208 7.54 3.61 -3.03
CA GLU A 208 8.00 4.71 -3.88
C GLU A 208 8.70 5.81 -3.07
N ILE A 209 8.32 6.04 -1.81
CA ILE A 209 9.00 7.01 -0.93
C ILE A 209 10.43 6.57 -0.66
N GLY A 210 10.63 5.29 -0.34
CA GLY A 210 11.95 4.75 -0.04
C GLY A 210 12.89 4.81 -1.24
N GLN A 211 12.40 4.41 -2.42
CA GLN A 211 13.20 4.46 -3.66
C GLN A 211 13.50 5.89 -4.09
N ALA A 212 12.51 6.78 -4.08
CA ALA A 212 12.70 8.19 -4.42
C ALA A 212 13.69 8.84 -3.45
N GLY A 213 13.51 8.60 -2.15
CA GLY A 213 14.40 9.10 -1.11
C GLY A 213 15.86 8.70 -1.31
N ARG A 214 16.14 7.42 -1.58
CA ARG A 214 17.51 6.95 -1.88
C ARG A 214 18.10 7.63 -3.09
N LYS A 215 17.37 7.57 -4.21
CA LYS A 215 17.82 8.12 -5.49
C LYS A 215 18.11 9.62 -5.35
N TRP A 216 17.17 10.38 -4.80
CA TRP A 216 17.29 11.82 -4.66
C TRP A 216 18.34 12.22 -3.63
N GLN A 217 18.59 11.41 -2.59
CA GLN A 217 19.69 11.68 -1.67
C GLN A 217 21.04 11.55 -2.36
N GLN A 218 21.21 10.55 -3.23
CA GLN A 218 22.43 10.39 -4.04
C GLN A 218 22.60 11.52 -5.07
N THR A 219 21.50 11.98 -5.68
CA THR A 219 21.55 13.01 -6.74
C THR A 219 21.63 14.44 -6.19
N TYR A 220 20.94 14.76 -5.10
CA TYR A 220 20.73 16.13 -4.62
C TYR A 220 21.16 16.35 -3.15
N GLY A 221 21.76 15.35 -2.52
CA GLY A 221 22.09 15.39 -1.09
C GLY A 221 20.86 15.32 -0.18
N VAL A 222 21.09 15.37 1.13
CA VAL A 222 20.02 15.17 2.13
C VAL A 222 18.94 16.25 2.05
N ALA A 223 19.35 17.53 1.99
CA ALA A 223 18.43 18.66 1.94
C ALA A 223 17.62 18.66 0.63
N GLY A 224 18.28 18.44 -0.51
CA GLY A 224 17.63 18.38 -1.81
C GLY A 224 16.62 17.23 -1.91
N ALA A 225 16.94 16.06 -1.35
CA ALA A 225 16.00 14.94 -1.30
C ALA A 225 14.75 15.25 -0.47
N GLN A 226 14.89 15.90 0.70
CA GLN A 226 13.74 16.31 1.49
C GLN A 226 12.87 17.31 0.75
N GLN A 227 13.48 18.26 0.04
CA GLN A 227 12.74 19.22 -0.78
C GLN A 227 11.95 18.51 -1.90
N ARG A 228 12.59 17.61 -2.66
CA ARG A 228 11.92 16.84 -3.72
C ARG A 228 10.78 15.95 -3.20
N LEU A 229 10.96 15.36 -2.00
CA LEU A 229 9.91 14.61 -1.32
C LEU A 229 8.71 15.51 -0.96
N ARG A 230 8.94 16.75 -0.49
CA ARG A 230 7.83 17.70 -0.27
C ARG A 230 7.17 18.09 -1.60
N GLU A 231 7.93 18.49 -2.61
CA GLU A 231 7.39 18.84 -3.93
C GLU A 231 6.49 17.72 -4.47
N LYS A 232 6.90 16.45 -4.34
CA LYS A 232 6.09 15.32 -4.81
C LYS A 232 4.89 15.00 -3.91
N TRP A 233 5.09 14.75 -2.62
CA TRP A 233 4.03 14.21 -1.73
C TRP A 233 3.11 15.27 -1.12
N GLU A 234 3.56 16.52 -1.06
CA GLU A 234 2.79 17.67 -0.58
C GLU A 234 2.23 18.48 -1.75
N GLN A 235 3.08 18.92 -2.67
CA GLN A 235 2.64 19.88 -3.69
C GLN A 235 1.99 19.17 -4.89
N GLU A 236 2.54 18.07 -5.40
CA GLU A 236 1.98 17.41 -6.59
C GLU A 236 0.82 16.45 -6.27
N ILE A 237 0.98 15.58 -5.28
CA ILE A 237 -0.02 14.55 -4.93
C ILE A 237 -1.25 15.18 -4.27
N CYS A 238 -1.05 16.17 -3.39
CA CYS A 238 -2.13 16.86 -2.68
C CYS A 238 -2.56 18.17 -3.37
N ALA A 239 -2.13 18.41 -4.61
CA ALA A 239 -2.55 19.58 -5.36
C ALA A 239 -4.09 19.66 -5.48
N PRO A 240 -4.68 20.87 -5.43
CA PRO A 240 -6.14 21.05 -5.52
C PRO A 240 -6.78 20.47 -6.78
N GLU A 241 -6.06 20.45 -7.90
CA GLU A 241 -6.53 19.86 -9.17
C GLU A 241 -6.50 18.32 -9.20
N ARG A 242 -6.16 17.66 -8.08
CA ARG A 242 -6.13 16.21 -7.95
C ARG A 242 -7.34 15.70 -7.18
N ASP A 243 -7.98 14.68 -7.72
CA ASP A 243 -8.99 13.92 -7.00
C ASP A 243 -8.32 12.90 -6.06
N LEU A 244 -7.76 13.42 -4.96
CA LEU A 244 -6.95 12.64 -4.02
C LEU A 244 -7.80 11.65 -3.21
N TYR A 245 -7.31 10.43 -3.07
CA TYR A 245 -7.71 9.40 -2.12
C TYR A 245 -6.47 8.69 -1.57
N PHE A 246 -6.56 8.17 -0.35
CA PHE A 246 -5.52 7.30 0.20
C PHE A 246 -5.97 5.84 0.17
N PHE A 247 -5.09 4.96 -0.31
CA PHE A 247 -5.15 3.56 0.06
C PHE A 247 -4.58 3.44 1.47
N ILE A 248 -5.36 2.90 2.40
CA ILE A 248 -4.90 2.68 3.78
C ILE A 248 -5.00 1.23 4.16
N GLY A 249 -4.25 0.82 5.17
CA GLY A 249 -4.46 -0.47 5.80
C GLY A 249 -3.81 -0.63 7.15
N ASN A 250 -4.24 -1.67 7.88
CA ASN A 250 -3.75 -1.93 9.23
C ASN A 250 -2.64 -3.00 9.28
N GLN A 251 -2.04 -3.10 10.46
CA GLN A 251 -1.08 -4.14 10.83
C GLN A 251 -1.80 -5.29 11.54
N ALA A 252 -1.38 -6.53 11.30
CA ALA A 252 -2.03 -7.72 11.87
C ALA A 252 -2.07 -7.69 13.40
N LEU A 253 -0.98 -7.22 14.05
CA LEU A 253 -0.87 -7.14 15.52
C LEU A 253 -1.55 -5.89 16.11
N HIS A 254 -1.84 -4.87 15.29
CA HIS A 254 -2.43 -3.61 15.72
C HIS A 254 -3.59 -3.22 14.79
N ARG A 255 -4.71 -3.96 14.87
CA ARG A 255 -5.80 -3.87 13.89
C ARG A 255 -6.56 -2.55 13.85
N ARG A 256 -6.40 -1.71 14.87
CA ARG A 256 -6.95 -0.35 14.92
C ARG A 256 -5.93 0.72 14.48
N SER A 257 -4.69 0.34 14.22
CA SER A 257 -3.64 1.23 13.72
C SER A 257 -3.55 1.10 12.22
N PHE A 258 -4.04 2.12 11.52
CA PHE A 258 -3.99 2.22 10.06
C PHE A 258 -2.85 3.14 9.61
N GLU A 259 -2.27 2.80 8.47
CA GLU A 259 -1.21 3.55 7.80
C GLU A 259 -1.63 3.83 6.36
N VAL A 260 -1.10 4.92 5.79
CA VAL A 260 -1.26 5.19 4.36
C VAL A 260 -0.33 4.23 3.62
N LEU A 261 -0.86 3.52 2.64
CA LEU A 261 -0.11 2.54 1.84
C LEU A 261 0.17 3.04 0.41
N GLY A 262 -0.44 4.16 0.03
CA GLY A 262 -0.24 4.84 -1.23
C GLY A 262 -1.34 5.86 -1.50
N ALA A 263 -1.12 6.73 -2.47
CA ALA A 263 -2.10 7.73 -2.90
C ALA A 263 -2.67 7.39 -4.29
N TRP A 264 -3.93 7.79 -4.48
CA TRP A 264 -4.62 7.84 -5.76
C TRP A 264 -4.99 9.29 -6.05
N TYR A 265 -4.50 9.85 -7.16
CA TYR A 265 -4.55 11.30 -7.39
C TYR A 265 -4.66 11.66 -8.89
N PRO A 266 -5.67 11.13 -9.62
CA PRO A 266 -5.88 11.55 -10.99
C PRO A 266 -6.20 13.04 -11.07
N LYS A 267 -5.88 13.66 -12.21
CA LYS A 267 -6.35 15.01 -12.50
C LYS A 267 -7.88 15.03 -12.49
N VAL A 268 -8.47 16.03 -11.85
CA VAL A 268 -9.90 16.32 -11.97
C VAL A 268 -10.17 16.61 -13.45
N SER A 269 -11.14 15.91 -14.04
CA SER A 269 -11.59 16.23 -15.40
C SER A 269 -12.23 17.62 -15.39
N SER A 270 -11.67 18.56 -16.16
CA SER A 270 -12.29 19.84 -16.49
C SER A 270 -13.64 19.56 -17.16
N GLY A 271 -14.72 19.50 -16.38
CA GLY A 271 -16.04 19.05 -16.84
C GLY A 271 -16.97 18.49 -15.77
N ALA A 272 -16.50 18.22 -14.55
CA ALA A 272 -17.40 18.02 -13.42
C ALA A 272 -17.53 19.34 -12.65
N GLY A 273 -18.38 20.23 -13.15
CA GLY A 273 -18.92 21.32 -12.34
C GLY A 273 -19.78 20.75 -11.20
N PRO A 274 -20.11 21.55 -10.17
CA PRO A 274 -20.93 21.12 -9.05
C PRO A 274 -22.39 20.97 -9.50
N ASP A 275 -22.79 19.76 -9.86
CA ASP A 275 -24.17 19.31 -10.06
C ASP A 275 -24.13 17.77 -9.93
N GLN A 276 -24.81 17.05 -9.04
CA GLN A 276 -26.10 17.29 -8.40
C GLN A 276 -26.07 16.70 -6.98
N LEU A 277 -26.07 17.58 -5.98
CA LEU A 277 -26.64 17.31 -4.66
C LEU A 277 -27.86 18.22 -4.55
N SER A 278 -28.91 17.87 -5.26
CA SER A 278 -30.25 18.43 -5.06
C SER A 278 -31.20 17.28 -4.78
N MET A 279 -31.57 17.19 -3.50
CA MET A 279 -32.85 16.71 -2.97
C MET A 279 -33.67 15.76 -3.85
N LEU A 280 -33.63 14.46 -3.51
CA LEU A 280 -34.82 13.65 -3.24
C LEU A 280 -34.51 12.74 -2.04
#